data_AF-A0A2V7KDN2-F1
#
_entry.id   AF-A0A2V7KDN2-F1
#
_cell.length_a   1.000
_cell.length_b   1.000
_cell.length_c   1.000
_cell.angle_alpha   90.00
_cell.angle_beta   90.00
_cell.angle_gamma   90.00
#
_symmetry.space_group_name_H-M   'P 1'
#
loop_
_entity.id
_entity.type
_entity.pdbx_description
1 polymer ?
#
loop_
_entity_poly.entity_id
_entity_poly.type
_entity_poly.pdbx_seq_one_letter_code
_entity_poly.pdbx_strand_id
1 'polypeptide(L)'
;MLLLLAAAGCSRELAGPAPQRPVLAPAYRPTGHMAAGDVFVHLFEWRWTDIAAECENVLGPAGFTAVQISPPEEHSIEPTYPWSERYQPVSYSIAHSRSGTGAEFGDMVNRCKAVGVGIIADAVINHMTNYPSPGLGSNGTAYSKYNYPGLYTASDFHTPCAVNNYQSAANVQDCELLGLPDLNTGLASVRQKIADYLLTLARLGVAGFRIDAAKHIQQVELDDILGRVNRALTAEGRPLPYVFLEVIGGAGEALSPRDYFGEGYSSGGGADITEFTFTGVGNKFQNLNGEHISQLNPNGTPGNQFSETAWGIMPSDKAVVFLENHDTQHLCGLSYRDGNVFRLANVWMLAQPYGYPSVLSSYAFDCPDGNAVGPPSDANGWT
;
A
#
# COMPACT_ATOMS: atom_id res chain seq x y z
N MET A 1 33.85 -7.59 -11.88
CA MET A 1 35.03 -7.45 -12.78
C MET A 1 34.50 -7.28 -14.19
N LEU A 2 35.05 -6.31 -14.94
CA LEU A 2 34.59 -5.70 -16.21
C LEU A 2 33.48 -4.64 -16.08
N LEU A 3 33.59 -3.44 -16.65
CA LEU A 3 34.74 -2.68 -17.17
C LEU A 3 34.25 -1.21 -17.31
N LEU A 4 35.05 -0.24 -16.84
CA LEU A 4 34.83 1.19 -17.09
C LEU A 4 35.08 1.51 -18.57
N LEU A 5 34.21 2.33 -19.17
CA LEU A 5 34.53 3.14 -20.34
C LEU A 5 34.07 4.57 -20.09
N ALA A 6 35.05 5.46 -19.90
CA ALA A 6 34.88 6.89 -19.82
C ALA A 6 34.72 7.45 -21.25
N ALA A 7 33.61 8.14 -21.49
CA ALA A 7 33.45 9.01 -22.65
C ALA A 7 33.39 10.46 -22.16
N ALA A 8 34.43 11.23 -22.48
CA ALA A 8 34.48 12.66 -22.28
C ALA A 8 33.56 13.34 -23.31
N GLY A 9 32.44 13.92 -22.83
CA GLY A 9 31.52 14.74 -23.61
C GLY A 9 31.41 16.13 -22.99
N CYS A 10 31.60 17.16 -23.81
CA CYS A 10 31.59 18.58 -23.44
C CYS A 10 30.38 18.97 -22.59
N SER A 11 30.62 19.55 -21.42
CA SER A 11 29.59 20.14 -20.56
C SER A 11 29.59 21.66 -20.71
N ARG A 12 28.47 22.21 -21.19
CA ARG A 12 27.93 23.58 -21.00
C ARG A 12 26.55 23.52 -21.67
N GLU A 13 25.43 23.71 -20.97
CA GLU A 13 25.09 24.88 -20.19
C GLU A 13 24.49 24.55 -18.82
N LEU A 14 24.64 25.52 -17.93
CA LEU A 14 24.10 25.58 -16.57
C LEU A 14 22.56 25.50 -16.61
N ALA A 15 22.03 24.30 -16.39
CA ALA A 15 20.67 24.18 -15.88
C ALA A 15 20.64 24.92 -14.53
N GLY A 16 19.79 25.94 -14.40
CA GLY A 16 19.47 26.49 -13.09
C GLY A 16 19.07 25.37 -12.13
N PRO A 17 19.12 25.59 -10.81
CA PRO A 17 18.62 24.58 -9.86
C PRO A 17 17.21 24.18 -10.29
N ALA A 18 16.98 22.86 -10.37
CA ALA A 18 15.66 22.34 -10.70
C ALA A 18 14.62 23.04 -9.80
N PRO A 19 13.45 23.44 -10.34
CA PRO A 19 12.44 24.10 -9.55
C PRO A 19 12.14 23.25 -8.30
N GLN A 20 12.12 23.91 -7.14
CA GLN A 20 11.87 23.24 -5.87
C GLN A 20 10.47 22.64 -5.91
N ARG A 21 10.38 21.30 -5.77
CA ARG A 21 9.10 20.60 -5.70
C ARG A 21 8.32 21.07 -4.46
N PRO A 22 7.00 21.25 -4.56
CA PRO A 22 6.20 21.61 -3.41
C PRO A 22 6.24 20.47 -2.38
N VAL A 23 6.14 20.81 -1.11
CA VAL A 23 6.15 19.86 0.00
C VAL A 23 5.01 20.17 0.96
N LEU A 24 4.51 19.17 1.66
CA LEU A 24 3.54 19.36 2.73
C LEU A 24 4.24 19.76 4.02
N ALA A 25 3.54 20.53 4.86
CA ALA A 25 3.95 20.69 6.24
C ALA A 25 3.78 19.34 6.96
N PRO A 26 4.72 18.89 7.80
CA PRO A 26 4.63 17.59 8.47
C PRO A 26 3.64 17.59 9.65
N ALA A 27 2.67 18.51 9.66
CA ALA A 27 1.66 18.63 10.69
C ALA A 27 0.61 17.54 10.52
N TYR A 28 0.28 16.82 11.59
CA TYR A 28 -0.67 15.72 11.53
C TYR A 28 -1.55 15.61 12.78
N ARG A 29 -2.56 14.76 12.69
CA ARG A 29 -3.38 14.32 13.82
C ARG A 29 -3.23 12.81 13.98
N PRO A 30 -3.08 12.31 15.21
CA PRO A 30 -3.18 10.88 15.48
C PRO A 30 -4.53 10.35 15.00
N THR A 31 -4.52 9.21 14.33
CA THR A 31 -5.74 8.54 13.85
C THR A 31 -6.52 7.90 14.99
N GLY A 32 -5.84 7.56 16.09
CA GLY A 32 -6.42 7.03 17.32
C GLY A 32 -6.39 5.50 17.42
N HIS A 33 -6.15 4.78 16.32
CA HIS A 33 -6.12 3.31 16.31
C HIS A 33 -5.09 2.72 17.26
N MET A 34 -3.86 3.26 17.26
CA MET A 34 -2.82 2.84 18.20
C MET A 34 -3.23 3.07 19.67
N ALA A 35 -3.82 4.23 19.98
CA ALA A 35 -4.27 4.55 21.34
C ALA A 35 -5.45 3.67 21.79
N ALA A 36 -6.30 3.22 20.86
CA ALA A 36 -7.38 2.29 21.10
C ALA A 36 -6.91 0.84 21.30
N GLY A 37 -5.68 0.52 20.88
CA GLY A 37 -5.18 -0.86 20.83
C GLY A 37 -5.83 -1.69 19.73
N ASP A 38 -6.31 -1.02 18.68
CA ASP A 38 -6.96 -1.67 17.55
C ASP A 38 -5.96 -2.56 16.81
N VAL A 39 -6.45 -3.64 16.19
CA VAL A 39 -5.68 -4.50 15.28
C VAL A 39 -6.50 -4.74 14.02
N PHE A 40 -5.84 -4.77 12.87
CA PHE A 40 -6.45 -5.22 11.62
C PHE A 40 -5.69 -6.39 11.01
N VAL A 41 -6.38 -7.10 10.12
CA VAL A 41 -5.81 -8.22 9.36
C VAL A 41 -5.76 -7.86 7.88
N HIS A 42 -4.67 -8.18 7.20
CA HIS A 42 -4.63 -8.18 5.74
C HIS A 42 -5.00 -9.57 5.24
N LEU A 43 -6.22 -9.73 4.73
CA LEU A 43 -6.69 -10.97 4.10
C LEU A 43 -6.29 -10.97 2.62
N PHE A 44 -5.00 -11.22 2.37
CA PHE A 44 -4.38 -11.10 1.06
C PHE A 44 -4.93 -12.15 0.09
N GLU A 45 -5.51 -11.70 -1.01
CA GLU A 45 -6.09 -12.52 -2.09
C GLU A 45 -7.33 -13.35 -1.73
N TRP A 46 -7.98 -13.07 -0.60
CA TRP A 46 -9.21 -13.75 -0.20
C TRP A 46 -10.40 -13.34 -1.08
N ARG A 47 -11.36 -14.24 -1.27
CA ARG A 47 -12.65 -13.92 -1.89
C ARG A 47 -13.50 -13.04 -0.99
N TRP A 48 -14.37 -12.23 -1.61
CA TRP A 48 -15.33 -11.38 -0.88
C TRP A 48 -16.23 -12.19 0.06
N THR A 49 -16.73 -13.34 -0.40
CA THR A 49 -17.63 -14.19 0.38
C THR A 49 -16.94 -14.83 1.58
N ASP A 50 -15.67 -15.21 1.46
CA ASP A 50 -14.89 -15.77 2.55
C ASP A 50 -14.53 -14.68 3.58
N ILE A 51 -14.17 -13.48 3.13
CA ILE A 51 -13.94 -12.32 4.02
C ILE A 51 -15.21 -12.02 4.84
N ALA A 52 -16.38 -12.01 4.20
CA ALA A 52 -17.65 -11.77 4.88
C ALA A 52 -17.91 -12.80 6.00
N ALA A 53 -17.66 -14.09 5.72
CA ALA A 53 -17.79 -15.15 6.71
C ALA A 53 -16.73 -15.05 7.82
N GLU A 54 -15.49 -14.68 7.47
CA GLU A 54 -14.38 -14.53 8.43
C GLU A 54 -14.62 -13.36 9.39
N CYS A 55 -15.18 -12.24 8.90
CA CYS A 55 -15.63 -11.12 9.73
C CYS A 55 -16.61 -11.57 10.82
N GLU A 56 -17.62 -12.35 10.45
CA GLU A 56 -18.70 -12.78 11.34
C GLU A 56 -18.27 -13.86 12.33
N ASN A 57 -17.50 -14.84 11.85
CA ASN A 57 -17.23 -16.07 12.60
C ASN A 57 -15.93 -16.00 13.42
N VAL A 58 -14.97 -15.16 13.01
CA VAL A 58 -13.62 -15.14 13.59
C VAL A 58 -13.22 -13.72 14.01
N LEU A 59 -13.14 -12.78 13.09
CA LEU A 59 -12.48 -11.49 13.32
C LEU A 59 -13.25 -10.59 14.28
N GLY A 60 -14.56 -10.40 14.04
CA GLY A 60 -15.44 -9.64 14.93
C GLY A 60 -15.42 -10.21 16.36
N PRO A 61 -15.70 -11.52 16.55
CA PRO A 61 -15.59 -12.17 17.87
C PRO A 61 -14.21 -12.08 18.53
N ALA A 62 -13.13 -12.06 17.74
CA ALA A 62 -11.76 -11.94 18.24
C ALA A 62 -11.33 -10.49 18.55
N GLY A 63 -12.14 -9.49 18.19
CA GLY A 63 -11.86 -8.07 18.45
C GLY A 63 -11.01 -7.37 17.40
N PHE A 64 -10.83 -7.96 16.21
CA PHE A 64 -10.27 -7.22 15.08
C PHE A 64 -11.24 -6.12 14.64
N THR A 65 -10.69 -4.95 14.31
CA THR A 65 -11.51 -3.77 13.97
C THR A 65 -11.61 -3.52 12.49
N ALA A 66 -10.71 -4.10 11.69
CA ALA A 66 -10.74 -3.96 10.25
C ALA A 66 -10.08 -5.13 9.49
N VAL A 67 -10.39 -5.20 8.21
CA VAL A 67 -9.75 -6.06 7.21
C VAL A 67 -9.18 -5.19 6.11
N GLN A 68 -7.88 -5.27 5.85
CA GLN A 68 -7.31 -4.86 4.56
C GLN A 68 -7.60 -5.96 3.53
N ILE A 69 -8.15 -5.55 2.39
CA ILE A 69 -8.41 -6.41 1.23
C ILE A 69 -7.45 -6.08 0.08
N SER A 70 -7.17 -7.05 -0.79
CA SER A 70 -6.48 -6.81 -2.07
C SER A 70 -7.28 -5.87 -2.99
N PRO A 71 -6.64 -5.25 -4.02
CA PRO A 71 -7.28 -4.23 -4.87
C PRO A 71 -8.62 -4.68 -5.46
N PRO A 72 -9.75 -3.99 -5.17
CA PRO A 72 -11.08 -4.42 -5.58
C PRO A 72 -11.45 -4.04 -7.01
N GLU A 73 -10.71 -3.13 -7.63
CA GLU A 73 -10.95 -2.66 -8.99
C GLU A 73 -10.63 -3.71 -10.07
N GLU A 74 -11.09 -3.42 -11.29
CA GLU A 74 -10.73 -4.18 -12.47
C GLU A 74 -9.22 -4.08 -12.72
N HIS A 75 -8.59 -5.22 -12.85
CA HIS A 75 -7.14 -5.36 -12.98
C HIS A 75 -6.79 -6.19 -14.22
N SER A 76 -5.51 -6.28 -14.54
CA SER A 76 -5.03 -7.10 -15.66
C SER A 76 -5.24 -8.59 -15.40
N ILE A 77 -5.35 -9.37 -16.48
CA ILE A 77 -5.30 -10.82 -16.41
C ILE A 77 -4.02 -11.26 -17.12
N GLU A 78 -3.06 -11.79 -16.37
CA GLU A 78 -1.79 -12.25 -16.90
C GLU A 78 -1.78 -13.77 -17.14
N PRO A 79 -0.99 -14.29 -18.11
CA PRO A 79 -1.01 -15.71 -18.47
C PRO A 79 -0.71 -16.69 -17.32
N THR A 80 0.01 -16.24 -16.30
CA THR A 80 0.40 -17.07 -15.15
C THR A 80 -0.36 -16.72 -13.87
N TYR A 81 -1.33 -15.81 -13.95
CA TYR A 81 -2.14 -15.34 -12.84
C TYR A 81 -1.32 -15.03 -11.57
N PRO A 82 -0.25 -14.22 -11.67
CA PRO A 82 0.50 -13.84 -10.48
C PRO A 82 -0.41 -13.03 -9.54
N TRP A 83 -0.05 -12.94 -8.26
CA TRP A 83 -0.78 -12.07 -7.32
C TRP A 83 -0.66 -10.59 -7.71
N SER A 84 0.49 -10.22 -8.29
CA SER A 84 0.79 -8.85 -8.68
C SER A 84 -0.07 -8.32 -9.83
N GLU A 85 -0.81 -9.16 -10.55
CA GLU A 85 -1.70 -8.69 -11.64
C GLU A 85 -2.80 -7.76 -11.09
N ARG A 86 -3.21 -7.94 -9.83
CA ARG A 86 -4.19 -7.06 -9.16
C ARG A 86 -3.67 -5.65 -8.92
N TYR A 87 -2.36 -5.48 -8.90
CA TYR A 87 -1.68 -4.19 -8.79
C TYR A 87 -1.47 -3.54 -10.16
N GLN A 88 -2.20 -3.97 -11.18
CA GLN A 88 -2.19 -3.38 -12.51
C GLN A 88 -3.61 -2.98 -12.93
N PRO A 89 -4.13 -1.82 -12.47
CA PRO A 89 -5.49 -1.38 -12.76
C PRO A 89 -5.74 -1.18 -14.26
N VAL A 90 -6.91 -1.65 -14.71
CA VAL A 90 -7.43 -1.44 -16.07
C VAL A 90 -8.56 -0.41 -16.06
N SER A 91 -9.45 -0.50 -15.07
CA SER A 91 -10.47 0.52 -14.81
C SER A 91 -10.79 0.55 -13.32
N TYR A 92 -11.46 1.61 -12.86
CA TYR A 92 -11.94 1.71 -11.47
C TYR A 92 -13.30 1.03 -11.25
N SER A 93 -13.74 0.18 -12.19
CA SER A 93 -14.94 -0.64 -12.01
C SER A 93 -14.69 -1.70 -10.95
N ILE A 94 -15.62 -1.86 -10.02
CA ILE A 94 -15.62 -2.98 -9.04
C ILE A 94 -16.57 -4.11 -9.44
N ALA A 95 -17.05 -4.11 -10.69
CA ALA A 95 -18.06 -5.08 -11.11
C ALA A 95 -17.53 -6.53 -11.06
N HIS A 96 -16.22 -6.71 -11.30
CA HIS A 96 -15.57 -8.00 -11.23
C HIS A 96 -14.06 -7.85 -10.99
N SER A 97 -13.53 -8.56 -10.00
CA SER A 97 -12.10 -8.74 -9.75
C SER A 97 -11.82 -10.20 -9.41
N ARG A 98 -10.54 -10.58 -9.19
CA ARG A 98 -10.16 -11.94 -8.80
C ARG A 98 -10.98 -12.48 -7.62
N SER A 99 -11.28 -11.63 -6.64
CA SER A 99 -12.00 -12.01 -5.41
C SER A 99 -13.51 -12.15 -5.55
N GLY A 100 -14.09 -11.80 -6.72
CA GLY A 100 -15.51 -11.94 -7.01
C GLY A 100 -16.17 -10.71 -7.63
N THR A 101 -17.50 -10.73 -7.63
CA THR A 101 -18.36 -9.71 -8.24
C THR A 101 -18.56 -8.48 -7.35
N GLY A 102 -18.98 -7.36 -7.95
CA GLY A 102 -19.35 -6.15 -7.22
C GLY A 102 -20.52 -6.32 -6.25
N ALA A 103 -21.42 -7.28 -6.52
CA ALA A 103 -22.51 -7.62 -5.60
C ALA A 103 -21.97 -8.30 -4.34
N GLU A 104 -21.04 -9.25 -4.49
CA GLU A 104 -20.37 -9.92 -3.37
C GLU A 104 -19.48 -8.96 -2.58
N PHE A 105 -18.82 -8.02 -3.27
CA PHE A 105 -18.07 -6.93 -2.62
C PHE A 105 -19.00 -6.09 -1.71
N GLY A 106 -20.14 -5.66 -2.24
CA GLY A 106 -21.13 -4.90 -1.47
C GLY A 106 -21.72 -5.69 -0.29
N ASP A 107 -21.98 -6.99 -0.46
CA ASP A 107 -22.43 -7.88 0.62
C ASP A 107 -21.38 -7.98 1.73
N MET A 108 -20.12 -8.22 1.35
CA MET A 108 -18.98 -8.33 2.27
C MET A 108 -18.77 -7.06 3.09
N VAL A 109 -18.78 -5.88 2.46
CA VAL A 109 -18.68 -4.59 3.16
C VAL A 109 -19.79 -4.43 4.18
N ASN A 110 -21.04 -4.75 3.81
CA ASN A 110 -22.19 -4.61 4.72
C ASN A 110 -22.14 -5.58 5.89
N ARG A 111 -21.79 -6.85 5.64
CA ARG A 111 -21.73 -7.90 6.67
C ARG A 111 -20.59 -7.68 7.66
N CYS A 112 -19.40 -7.35 7.18
CA CYS A 112 -18.28 -6.98 8.05
C CYS A 112 -18.63 -5.77 8.91
N LYS A 113 -19.20 -4.72 8.31
CA LYS A 113 -19.63 -3.52 9.06
C LYS A 113 -20.68 -3.84 10.13
N ALA A 114 -21.62 -4.76 9.86
CA ALA A 114 -22.66 -5.15 10.82
C ALA A 114 -22.11 -5.80 12.09
N VAL A 115 -20.92 -6.39 12.02
CA VAL A 115 -20.21 -6.99 13.17
C VAL A 115 -19.05 -6.13 13.69
N GLY A 116 -18.99 -4.86 13.28
CA GLY A 116 -18.00 -3.90 13.76
C GLY A 116 -16.61 -4.01 13.11
N VAL A 117 -16.50 -4.73 12.00
CA VAL A 117 -15.24 -4.88 11.24
C VAL A 117 -15.29 -3.99 9.99
N GLY A 118 -14.43 -2.97 9.94
CA GLY A 118 -14.29 -2.08 8.79
C GLY A 118 -13.53 -2.74 7.63
N ILE A 119 -13.81 -2.30 6.40
CA ILE A 119 -13.01 -2.70 5.23
C ILE A 119 -12.04 -1.58 4.87
N ILE A 120 -10.76 -1.90 4.77
CA ILE A 120 -9.71 -1.05 4.24
C ILE A 120 -9.36 -1.55 2.85
N ALA A 121 -9.74 -0.80 1.82
CA ALA A 121 -9.43 -1.17 0.44
C ALA A 121 -7.98 -0.83 0.10
N ASP A 122 -7.24 -1.79 -0.45
CA ASP A 122 -6.00 -1.50 -1.15
C ASP A 122 -6.32 -0.74 -2.45
N ALA A 123 -5.81 0.48 -2.59
CA ALA A 123 -6.16 1.39 -3.67
C ALA A 123 -4.93 1.71 -4.51
N VAL A 124 -4.91 1.20 -5.73
CA VAL A 124 -3.80 1.39 -6.68
C VAL A 124 -4.10 2.61 -7.55
N ILE A 125 -3.51 3.74 -7.15
CA ILE A 125 -3.82 5.06 -7.73
C ILE A 125 -2.61 5.79 -8.30
N ASN A 126 -1.42 5.19 -8.22
CA ASN A 126 -0.19 5.75 -8.81
C ASN A 126 -0.12 5.51 -10.32
N HIS A 127 -0.46 4.31 -10.76
CA HIS A 127 -0.19 3.83 -12.12
C HIS A 127 -1.36 2.99 -12.65
N MET A 128 -1.23 2.56 -13.91
CA MET A 128 -2.13 1.61 -14.56
C MET A 128 -1.34 0.38 -15.10
N THR A 129 -1.98 -0.52 -15.85
CA THR A 129 -1.37 -1.74 -16.39
C THR A 129 -0.26 -1.55 -17.44
N ASN A 130 0.85 -2.29 -17.35
CA ASN A 130 1.81 -2.41 -18.45
C ASN A 130 1.70 -3.72 -19.24
N TYR A 131 1.17 -4.78 -18.63
CA TYR A 131 1.16 -6.12 -19.20
C TYR A 131 -0.07 -6.94 -18.77
N PRO A 132 -0.66 -7.75 -19.69
CA PRO A 132 -0.43 -7.75 -21.14
C PRO A 132 -0.87 -6.43 -21.79
N SER A 133 -0.33 -6.08 -22.96
CA SER A 133 -0.76 -4.90 -23.73
C SER A 133 -0.63 -5.15 -25.24
N PRO A 134 -1.71 -5.09 -26.04
CA PRO A 134 -3.11 -4.91 -25.61
C PRO A 134 -3.59 -6.09 -24.75
N GLY A 135 -4.63 -5.86 -23.94
CA GLY A 135 -5.18 -6.85 -23.02
C GLY A 135 -6.67 -6.64 -22.73
N LEU A 136 -7.23 -7.57 -21.95
CA LEU A 136 -8.57 -7.49 -21.38
C LEU A 136 -8.45 -7.53 -19.86
N GLY A 137 -9.12 -6.61 -19.17
CA GLY A 137 -9.20 -6.61 -17.72
C GLY A 137 -10.13 -7.69 -17.17
N SER A 138 -10.10 -7.86 -15.85
CA SER A 138 -10.93 -8.82 -15.10
C SER A 138 -12.45 -8.60 -15.22
N ASN A 139 -12.88 -7.45 -15.75
CA ASN A 139 -14.27 -7.11 -16.05
C ASN A 139 -14.49 -6.92 -17.58
N GLY A 140 -13.57 -7.41 -18.40
CA GLY A 140 -13.68 -7.44 -19.86
C GLY A 140 -13.35 -6.13 -20.57
N THR A 141 -12.87 -5.10 -19.86
CA THR A 141 -12.46 -3.84 -20.50
C THR A 141 -11.21 -4.06 -21.33
N ALA A 142 -11.28 -3.73 -22.62
CA ALA A 142 -10.12 -3.73 -23.49
C ALA A 142 -9.25 -2.52 -23.25
N TYR A 143 -7.93 -2.73 -23.19
CA TYR A 143 -6.95 -1.66 -22.94
C TYR A 143 -5.65 -1.89 -23.73
N SER A 144 -4.83 -0.85 -23.77
CA SER A 144 -3.40 -0.95 -24.11
C SER A 144 -2.62 -0.03 -23.19
N LYS A 145 -1.29 -0.23 -23.08
CA LYS A 145 -0.42 0.68 -22.32
C LYS A 145 -0.70 2.14 -22.72
N TYR A 146 -1.06 2.98 -21.75
CA TYR A 146 -1.50 4.38 -21.89
C TYR A 146 -2.88 4.66 -22.53
N ASN A 147 -3.72 3.66 -22.77
CA ASN A 147 -5.07 3.87 -23.28
C ASN A 147 -6.07 2.94 -22.57
N TYR A 148 -6.90 3.56 -21.73
CA TYR A 148 -7.90 2.94 -20.87
C TYR A 148 -9.26 3.58 -21.21
N PRO A 149 -10.01 3.01 -22.16
CA PRO A 149 -11.19 3.65 -22.75
C PRO A 149 -12.20 4.15 -21.71
N GLY A 150 -12.60 5.41 -21.84
CA GLY A 150 -13.52 6.06 -20.90
C GLY A 150 -12.88 6.58 -19.61
N LEU A 151 -11.62 6.23 -19.32
CA LEU A 151 -10.91 6.62 -18.10
C LEU A 151 -9.66 7.46 -18.39
N TYR A 152 -8.64 6.93 -19.06
CA TYR A 152 -7.37 7.61 -19.31
C TYR A 152 -6.87 7.43 -20.75
N THR A 153 -6.22 8.47 -21.25
CA THR A 153 -5.50 8.51 -22.53
C THR A 153 -4.02 8.81 -22.28
N ALA A 154 -3.18 8.73 -23.32
CA ALA A 154 -1.74 8.99 -23.18
C ALA A 154 -1.41 10.37 -22.59
N SER A 155 -2.31 11.35 -22.71
CA SER A 155 -2.13 12.70 -22.14
C SER A 155 -2.32 12.77 -20.62
N ASP A 156 -2.91 11.74 -20.01
CA ASP A 156 -3.15 11.64 -18.58
C ASP A 156 -1.95 11.00 -17.82
N PHE A 157 -0.88 10.61 -18.53
CA PHE A 157 0.31 9.97 -17.97
C PHE A 157 1.52 10.89 -18.01
N HIS A 158 2.48 10.66 -17.12
CA HIS A 158 3.78 11.30 -17.19
C HIS A 158 4.52 10.89 -18.48
N THR A 159 5.49 11.71 -18.89
CA THR A 159 6.36 11.34 -20.02
C THR A 159 7.14 10.08 -19.64
N PRO A 160 7.12 9.01 -20.46
CA PRO A 160 7.72 7.74 -20.05
C PRO A 160 9.21 7.86 -19.70
N CYS A 161 9.54 7.44 -18.49
CA CYS A 161 10.89 7.27 -17.98
C CYS A 161 10.88 6.16 -16.92
N ALA A 162 12.04 5.59 -16.59
CA ALA A 162 12.13 4.57 -15.54
C ALA A 162 12.52 5.21 -14.21
N VAL A 163 11.92 4.73 -13.12
CA VAL A 163 12.46 4.95 -11.77
C VAL A 163 13.81 4.23 -11.68
N ASN A 164 14.90 5.00 -11.62
CA ASN A 164 16.27 4.48 -11.54
C ASN A 164 17.21 5.35 -10.68
N ASN A 165 16.69 6.41 -10.07
CA ASN A 165 17.43 7.31 -9.21
C ASN A 165 16.58 7.74 -8.00
N TYR A 166 16.66 6.96 -6.92
CA TYR A 166 15.98 7.26 -5.66
C TYR A 166 16.53 8.50 -4.91
N GLN A 167 17.63 9.10 -5.39
CA GLN A 167 18.14 10.39 -4.88
C GLN A 167 17.47 11.60 -5.56
N SER A 168 16.52 11.36 -6.48
CA SER A 168 15.72 12.40 -7.13
C SER A 168 14.23 12.17 -6.87
N ALA A 169 13.60 13.04 -6.08
CA ALA A 169 12.17 12.96 -5.81
C ALA A 169 11.33 12.98 -7.10
N ALA A 170 11.73 13.79 -8.09
CA ALA A 170 11.06 13.82 -9.40
C ALA A 170 11.19 12.51 -10.18
N ASN A 171 12.34 11.83 -10.12
CA ASN A 171 12.47 10.53 -10.79
C ASN A 171 11.64 9.45 -10.07
N VAL A 172 11.50 9.53 -8.75
CA VAL A 172 10.67 8.58 -7.98
C VAL A 172 9.18 8.80 -8.23
N GLN A 173 8.74 10.07 -8.39
CA GLN A 173 7.33 10.44 -8.44
C GLN A 173 6.77 10.72 -9.84
N ASP A 174 7.61 10.90 -10.86
CA ASP A 174 7.18 11.28 -12.22
C ASP A 174 7.63 10.26 -13.29
N CYS A 175 8.13 9.09 -12.87
CA CYS A 175 8.59 8.02 -13.77
C CYS A 175 7.92 6.69 -13.45
N GLU A 176 7.90 5.80 -14.43
CA GLU A 176 7.31 4.47 -14.35
C GLU A 176 8.06 3.58 -13.36
N LEU A 177 7.41 3.28 -12.23
CA LEU A 177 7.79 2.19 -11.34
C LEU A 177 7.62 0.86 -12.10
N LEU A 178 8.71 0.10 -12.28
CA LEU A 178 8.70 -1.18 -12.98
C LEU A 178 8.09 -1.13 -14.40
N GLY A 179 8.13 0.03 -15.04
CA GLY A 179 7.56 0.24 -16.38
C GLY A 179 6.02 0.32 -16.40
N LEU A 180 5.36 0.48 -15.25
CA LEU A 180 3.92 0.72 -15.13
C LEU A 180 3.58 2.16 -15.55
N PRO A 181 2.59 2.38 -16.44
CA PRO A 181 2.15 3.72 -16.85
C PRO A 181 1.83 4.62 -15.67
N ASP A 182 2.69 5.61 -15.45
CA ASP A 182 2.64 6.49 -14.29
C ASP A 182 1.64 7.65 -14.52
N LEU A 183 0.63 7.76 -13.66
CA LEU A 183 -0.44 8.75 -13.80
C LEU A 183 0.10 10.15 -13.47
N ASN A 184 -0.20 11.13 -14.33
CA ASN A 184 0.20 12.51 -14.10
C ASN A 184 -0.74 13.20 -13.11
N THR A 185 -0.49 13.00 -11.82
CA THR A 185 -1.28 13.61 -10.73
C THR A 185 -1.09 15.12 -10.62
N GLY A 186 -0.11 15.70 -11.32
CA GLY A 186 -0.04 17.15 -11.57
C GLY A 186 -1.29 17.70 -12.28
N LEU A 187 -1.96 16.88 -13.08
CA LEU A 187 -3.21 17.23 -13.75
C LEU A 187 -4.40 17.13 -12.79
N ALA A 188 -5.16 18.22 -12.66
CA ALA A 188 -6.38 18.25 -11.85
C ALA A 188 -7.44 17.23 -12.31
N SER A 189 -7.49 16.92 -13.60
CA SER A 189 -8.40 15.90 -14.15
C SER A 189 -8.07 14.49 -13.68
N VAL A 190 -6.78 14.15 -13.57
CA VAL A 190 -6.32 12.85 -13.06
C VAL A 190 -6.65 12.73 -11.58
N ARG A 191 -6.33 13.76 -10.78
CA ARG A 191 -6.69 13.81 -9.35
C ARG A 191 -8.19 13.68 -9.11
N GLN A 192 -9.02 14.29 -9.96
CA GLN A 192 -10.48 14.16 -9.84
C GLN A 192 -10.95 12.74 -10.13
N LYS A 193 -10.46 12.08 -11.20
CA LYS A 193 -10.81 10.70 -11.53
C LYS A 193 -10.43 9.72 -10.40
N ILE A 194 -9.25 9.90 -9.80
CA ILE A 194 -8.82 9.13 -8.63
C ILE A 194 -9.74 9.39 -7.43
N ALA A 195 -10.03 10.66 -7.13
CA ALA A 195 -10.93 11.00 -6.02
C ALA A 195 -12.34 10.42 -6.22
N ASP A 196 -12.85 10.38 -7.45
CA ASP A 196 -14.15 9.78 -7.78
C ASP A 196 -14.16 8.26 -7.54
N TYR A 197 -13.04 7.58 -7.83
CA TYR A 197 -12.87 6.16 -7.50
C TYR A 197 -12.93 5.93 -5.98
N LEU A 198 -12.12 6.64 -5.20
CA LEU A 198 -12.10 6.53 -3.74
C LEU A 198 -13.47 6.89 -3.13
N LEU A 199 -14.15 7.91 -3.68
CA LEU A 199 -15.51 8.26 -3.26
C LEU A 199 -16.52 7.17 -3.56
N THR A 200 -16.39 6.46 -4.68
CA THR A 200 -17.26 5.33 -5.02
C THR A 200 -17.14 4.24 -3.96
N LEU A 201 -15.92 3.84 -3.59
CA LEU A 201 -15.66 2.86 -2.55
C LEU A 201 -16.17 3.32 -1.17
N ALA A 202 -15.87 4.55 -0.77
CA ALA A 202 -16.32 5.09 0.51
C ALA A 202 -17.85 5.17 0.60
N ARG A 203 -18.54 5.50 -0.50
CA ARG A 203 -20.01 5.54 -0.55
C ARG A 203 -20.64 4.16 -0.43
N LEU A 204 -19.96 3.11 -0.91
CA LEU A 204 -20.35 1.71 -0.73
C LEU A 204 -20.14 1.20 0.71
N GLY A 205 -19.39 1.93 1.54
CA GLY A 205 -19.20 1.63 2.95
C GLY A 205 -17.80 1.17 3.33
N VAL A 206 -16.83 1.22 2.40
CA VAL A 206 -15.41 1.05 2.73
C VAL A 206 -15.02 2.06 3.81
N ALA A 207 -14.38 1.55 4.87
CA ALA A 207 -14.03 2.31 6.08
C ALA A 207 -12.67 2.99 5.98
N GLY A 208 -11.80 2.53 5.07
CA GLY A 208 -10.49 3.15 4.87
C GLY A 208 -9.77 2.70 3.60
N PHE A 209 -8.57 3.25 3.40
CA PHE A 209 -7.72 2.97 2.25
C PHE A 209 -6.28 2.70 2.67
N ARG A 210 -5.68 1.64 2.10
CA ARG A 210 -4.23 1.49 1.96
C ARG A 210 -3.88 2.06 0.60
N ILE A 211 -3.12 3.15 0.56
CA ILE A 211 -2.68 3.74 -0.72
C ILE A 211 -1.40 3.03 -1.16
N ASP A 212 -1.52 2.26 -2.23
CA ASP A 212 -0.40 1.58 -2.89
C ASP A 212 0.63 2.58 -3.43
N ALA A 213 1.91 2.22 -3.31
CA ALA A 213 3.01 2.96 -3.90
C ALA A 213 2.95 4.48 -3.62
N ALA A 214 2.44 4.89 -2.45
CA ALA A 214 2.18 6.31 -2.15
C ALA A 214 3.44 7.18 -2.26
N LYS A 215 4.62 6.59 -2.03
CA LYS A 215 5.93 7.25 -2.25
C LYS A 215 6.13 7.77 -3.68
N HIS A 216 5.50 7.13 -4.65
CA HIS A 216 5.59 7.42 -6.08
C HIS A 216 4.54 8.47 -6.52
N ILE A 217 3.70 8.95 -5.60
CA ILE A 217 2.77 10.06 -5.85
C ILE A 217 3.34 11.30 -5.17
N GLN A 218 3.25 12.46 -5.83
CA GLN A 218 3.70 13.71 -5.21
C GLN A 218 2.78 14.11 -4.04
N GLN A 219 3.37 14.49 -2.91
CA GLN A 219 2.65 14.67 -1.63
C GLN A 219 1.50 15.68 -1.70
N VAL A 220 1.73 16.84 -2.31
CA VAL A 220 0.69 17.89 -2.42
C VAL A 220 -0.44 17.46 -3.37
N GLU A 221 -0.12 16.63 -4.36
CA GLU A 221 -1.10 16.07 -5.29
C GLU A 221 -1.93 14.95 -4.63
N LEU A 222 -1.29 14.11 -3.80
CA LEU A 222 -1.96 13.12 -2.95
C LEU A 222 -2.88 13.81 -1.91
N ASP A 223 -2.42 14.86 -1.23
CA ASP A 223 -3.25 15.62 -0.29
C ASP A 223 -4.45 16.27 -0.97
N ASP A 224 -4.31 16.74 -2.22
CA ASP A 224 -5.46 17.26 -2.98
C ASP A 224 -6.47 16.16 -3.31
N ILE A 225 -6.03 14.95 -3.68
CA ILE A 225 -6.90 13.79 -3.91
C ILE A 225 -7.67 13.47 -2.61
N LEU A 226 -6.97 13.26 -1.50
CA LEU A 226 -7.57 12.97 -0.20
C LEU A 226 -8.50 14.10 0.26
N GLY A 227 -8.09 15.34 0.02
CA GLY A 227 -8.88 16.53 0.32
C GLY A 227 -10.20 16.59 -0.46
N ARG A 228 -10.22 16.20 -1.73
CA ARG A 228 -11.45 16.10 -2.53
C ARG A 228 -12.41 15.08 -1.92
N VAL A 229 -11.90 13.90 -1.58
CA VAL A 229 -12.67 12.81 -0.95
C VAL A 229 -13.25 13.29 0.38
N ASN A 230 -12.40 13.81 1.27
CA ASN A 230 -12.81 14.22 2.62
C ASN A 230 -13.83 15.36 2.61
N ARG A 231 -13.65 16.37 1.74
CA ARG A 231 -14.61 17.48 1.60
C ARG A 231 -15.97 16.99 1.08
N ALA A 232 -15.99 16.10 0.09
CA ALA A 232 -17.22 15.54 -0.45
C ALA A 232 -17.96 14.69 0.60
N LEU A 233 -17.27 13.80 1.30
CA LEU A 233 -17.88 12.96 2.35
C LEU A 233 -18.38 13.81 3.53
N THR A 234 -17.64 14.84 3.94
CA THR A 234 -18.09 15.78 4.97
C THR A 234 -19.36 16.50 4.54
N ALA A 235 -19.45 16.95 3.28
CA ALA A 235 -20.65 17.60 2.74
C ALA A 235 -21.86 16.64 2.67
N GLU A 236 -21.61 15.34 2.53
CA GLU A 236 -22.63 14.28 2.60
C GLU A 236 -22.99 13.86 4.04
N GLY A 237 -22.33 14.42 5.07
CA GLY A 237 -22.52 14.00 6.46
C GLY A 237 -22.00 12.58 6.75
N ARG A 238 -21.04 12.09 5.96
CA ARG A 238 -20.42 10.78 6.11
C ARG A 238 -19.12 10.87 6.93
N PRO A 239 -18.75 9.79 7.65
CA PRO A 239 -17.44 9.72 8.30
C PRO A 239 -16.32 9.78 7.26
N LEU A 240 -15.17 10.34 7.66
CA LEU A 240 -13.96 10.29 6.85
C LEU A 240 -13.37 8.88 6.89
N PRO A 241 -12.88 8.36 5.76
CA PRO A 241 -12.19 7.08 5.71
C PRO A 241 -10.85 7.18 6.46
N TYR A 242 -10.48 6.09 7.15
CA TYR A 242 -9.10 5.91 7.61
C TYR A 242 -8.17 5.79 6.40
N VAL A 243 -6.97 6.34 6.45
CA VAL A 243 -5.99 6.24 5.36
C VAL A 243 -4.65 5.84 5.94
N PHE A 244 -3.97 4.92 5.28
CA PHE A 244 -2.54 4.76 5.47
C PHE A 244 -1.81 4.57 4.16
N LEU A 245 -0.55 4.98 4.16
CA LEU A 245 0.26 5.11 2.96
C LEU A 245 1.39 4.09 2.98
N GLU A 246 1.57 3.39 1.88
CA GLU A 246 2.78 2.63 1.67
C GLU A 246 3.92 3.57 1.26
N VAL A 247 4.86 3.79 2.17
CA VAL A 247 6.08 4.56 1.92
C VAL A 247 7.28 3.80 2.47
N ILE A 248 8.07 3.21 1.58
CA ILE A 248 9.32 2.54 1.94
C ILE A 248 10.45 3.57 1.94
N GLY A 249 11.14 3.74 3.06
CA GLY A 249 12.32 4.61 3.17
C GLY A 249 13.62 3.84 3.07
N GLY A 250 14.57 4.35 2.28
CA GLY A 250 15.94 3.87 2.20
C GLY A 250 16.96 4.93 2.60
N ALA A 251 18.14 4.48 3.02
CA ALA A 251 19.23 5.39 3.38
C ALA A 251 19.71 6.21 2.16
N GLY A 252 19.72 7.53 2.30
CA GLY A 252 20.20 8.45 1.26
C GLY A 252 19.22 8.70 0.11
N GLU A 253 17.98 8.22 0.23
CA GLU A 253 16.92 8.52 -0.72
C GLU A 253 16.37 9.94 -0.52
N ALA A 254 15.82 10.52 -1.59
CA ALA A 254 15.27 11.87 -1.57
C ALA A 254 13.89 11.97 -0.89
N LEU A 255 13.22 10.84 -0.68
CA LEU A 255 11.88 10.76 -0.11
C LEU A 255 11.89 9.72 1.02
N SER A 256 11.28 10.10 2.14
CA SER A 256 11.17 9.32 3.36
C SER A 256 9.72 9.26 3.84
N PRO A 257 9.36 8.30 4.72
CA PRO A 257 8.05 8.26 5.36
C PRO A 257 7.62 9.58 6.01
N ARG A 258 8.58 10.35 6.55
CA ARG A 258 8.32 11.61 7.26
C ARG A 258 7.80 12.72 6.35
N ASP A 259 8.10 12.66 5.05
CA ASP A 259 7.65 13.64 4.08
C ASP A 259 6.12 13.58 3.84
N TYR A 260 5.50 12.46 4.23
CA TYR A 260 4.06 12.19 4.06
C TYR A 260 3.26 12.38 5.35
N PHE A 261 3.84 12.90 6.43
CA PHE A 261 3.12 13.08 7.69
C PHE A 261 1.92 14.02 7.56
N GLY A 262 2.01 15.02 6.68
CA GLY A 262 0.99 16.04 6.46
C GLY A 262 -0.26 15.60 5.71
N GLU A 263 -0.26 14.39 5.15
CA GLU A 263 -1.28 13.91 4.23
C GLU A 263 -2.67 13.85 4.88
N GLY A 264 -3.65 14.46 4.21
CA GLY A 264 -5.04 14.52 4.64
C GLY A 264 -5.32 15.52 5.77
N TYR A 265 -4.30 16.05 6.45
CA TYR A 265 -4.43 16.90 7.64
C TYR A 265 -5.29 18.14 7.41
N SER A 266 -5.04 18.83 6.30
CA SER A 266 -5.71 20.09 5.95
C SER A 266 -7.22 19.93 5.75
N SER A 267 -7.64 18.72 5.37
CA SER A 267 -9.03 18.35 5.08
C SER A 267 -9.77 17.73 6.26
N GLY A 268 -9.14 17.69 7.44
CA GLY A 268 -9.72 17.17 8.68
C GLY A 268 -9.44 15.69 8.94
N GLY A 269 -8.86 14.97 7.98
CA GLY A 269 -8.39 13.60 8.14
C GLY A 269 -6.95 13.53 8.65
N GLY A 270 -6.32 12.39 8.40
CA GLY A 270 -4.91 12.14 8.64
C GLY A 270 -4.54 10.78 8.06
N ALA A 271 -3.28 10.61 7.70
CA ALA A 271 -2.77 9.33 7.23
C ALA A 271 -1.67 8.77 8.13
N ASP A 272 -1.74 7.48 8.41
CA ASP A 272 -0.63 6.71 9.00
C ASP A 272 0.28 6.18 7.88
N ILE A 273 1.48 5.74 8.23
CA ILE A 273 2.50 5.30 7.26
C ILE A 273 3.00 3.92 7.67
N THR A 274 3.21 3.04 6.69
CA THR A 274 3.82 1.72 6.90
C THR A 274 5.24 1.83 7.47
N GLU A 275 5.48 1.26 8.66
CA GLU A 275 6.79 1.26 9.32
C GLU A 275 7.60 0.01 8.96
N PHE A 276 8.23 0.03 7.77
CA PHE A 276 9.01 -1.10 7.28
C PHE A 276 10.21 -1.45 8.16
N THR A 277 10.75 -0.51 8.94
CA THR A 277 11.86 -0.80 9.86
C THR A 277 11.41 -1.75 10.98
N PHE A 278 10.11 -1.80 11.29
CA PHE A 278 9.54 -2.72 12.28
C PHE A 278 9.70 -4.19 11.91
N THR A 279 9.85 -4.52 10.62
CA THR A 279 10.13 -5.90 10.16
C THR A 279 11.45 -6.45 10.75
N GLY A 280 12.38 -5.58 11.17
CA GLY A 280 13.60 -5.95 11.90
C GLY A 280 13.36 -6.67 13.23
N VAL A 281 12.14 -6.60 13.79
CA VAL A 281 11.72 -7.47 14.90
C VAL A 281 11.85 -8.94 14.50
N GLY A 282 11.47 -9.30 13.27
CA GLY A 282 11.59 -10.66 12.76
C GLY A 282 13.04 -11.15 12.73
N ASN A 283 13.99 -10.33 12.28
CA ASN A 283 15.42 -10.65 12.29
C ASN A 283 15.90 -11.04 13.70
N LYS A 284 15.44 -10.32 14.74
CA LYS A 284 15.82 -10.57 16.14
C LYS A 284 15.27 -11.89 16.67
N PHE A 285 14.07 -12.26 16.27
CA PHE A 285 13.48 -13.56 16.61
C PHE A 285 14.15 -14.72 15.86
N GLN A 286 14.62 -14.48 14.63
CA GLN A 286 15.35 -15.46 13.82
C GLN A 286 16.86 -15.53 14.14
N ASN A 287 17.40 -14.61 14.92
CA ASN A 287 18.84 -14.42 15.16
C ASN A 287 19.66 -14.16 13.87
N LEU A 288 19.10 -13.40 12.92
CA LEU A 288 19.81 -13.01 11.70
C LEU A 288 20.81 -11.90 11.97
N ASN A 289 21.91 -11.85 11.21
CA ASN A 289 22.88 -10.76 11.20
C ASN A 289 23.48 -10.38 12.59
N GLY A 290 23.47 -11.32 13.55
CA GLY A 290 23.90 -11.07 14.93
C GLY A 290 22.90 -10.28 15.78
N GLU A 291 21.67 -10.13 15.30
CA GLU A 291 20.57 -9.53 16.03
C GLU A 291 19.94 -10.53 17.00
N HIS A 292 19.41 -10.05 18.12
CA HIS A 292 18.87 -10.91 19.18
C HIS A 292 17.64 -10.28 19.84
N ILE A 293 16.73 -11.13 20.34
CA ILE A 293 15.51 -10.68 21.04
C ILE A 293 15.80 -9.77 22.24
N SER A 294 16.99 -9.86 22.85
CA SER A 294 17.39 -8.99 23.96
C SER A 294 17.46 -7.51 23.57
N GLN A 295 17.63 -7.21 22.28
CA GLN A 295 17.59 -5.85 21.74
C GLN A 295 16.17 -5.27 21.68
N LEU A 296 15.13 -6.11 21.81
CA LEU A 296 13.74 -5.65 21.93
C LEU A 296 13.37 -5.16 23.34
N ASN A 297 14.26 -5.36 24.32
CA ASN A 297 14.03 -4.85 25.67
C ASN A 297 14.13 -3.31 25.66
N PRO A 298 13.06 -2.56 25.97
CA PRO A 298 13.10 -1.09 25.99
C PRO A 298 14.05 -0.54 27.08
N ASN A 299 14.38 -1.35 28.09
CA ASN A 299 15.37 -1.03 29.13
C ASN A 299 16.76 -1.64 28.82
N GLY A 300 17.00 -2.09 27.59
CA GLY A 300 18.25 -2.68 27.14
C GLY A 300 19.39 -1.67 26.98
N THR A 301 20.50 -2.13 26.40
CA THR A 301 21.68 -1.28 26.17
C THR A 301 21.32 -0.04 25.32
N PRO A 302 21.65 1.19 25.78
CA PRO A 302 21.39 2.40 25.03
C PRO A 302 21.96 2.37 23.61
N GLY A 303 21.15 2.79 22.64
CA GLY A 303 21.47 2.80 21.21
C GLY A 303 20.99 1.56 20.44
N ASN A 304 20.61 0.49 21.15
CA ASN A 304 20.14 -0.77 20.52
C ASN A 304 18.75 -1.20 20.99
N GLN A 305 18.24 -0.62 22.08
CA GLN A 305 16.94 -0.95 22.65
C GLN A 305 15.79 -0.58 21.71
N PHE A 306 14.68 -1.31 21.76
CA PHE A 306 13.46 -0.91 21.05
C PHE A 306 12.96 0.45 21.55
N SER A 307 13.15 1.48 20.72
CA SER A 307 12.71 2.85 20.95
C SER A 307 12.77 3.64 19.64
N GLU A 308 11.94 4.67 19.53
CA GLU A 308 11.89 5.56 18.36
C GLU A 308 13.27 6.09 17.98
N THR A 309 14.02 6.61 18.95
CA THR A 309 15.35 7.20 18.72
C THR A 309 16.39 6.16 18.28
N ALA A 310 16.48 5.01 18.96
CA ALA A 310 17.53 4.03 18.67
C ALA A 310 17.31 3.33 17.32
N TRP A 311 16.05 3.12 16.93
CA TRP A 311 15.72 2.44 15.68
C TRP A 311 15.47 3.41 14.52
N GLY A 312 15.33 4.70 14.80
CA GLY A 312 14.97 5.70 13.80
C GLY A 312 13.54 5.57 13.27
N ILE A 313 12.70 4.78 13.95
CA ILE A 313 11.30 4.53 13.60
C ILE A 313 10.44 5.77 13.88
N MET A 314 9.26 5.83 13.26
CA MET A 314 8.31 6.93 13.34
C MET A 314 7.66 7.05 14.73
N PRO A 315 7.02 8.18 15.04
CA PRO A 315 6.12 8.28 16.20
C PRO A 315 5.11 7.14 16.20
N SER A 316 4.91 6.53 17.37
CA SER A 316 4.03 5.36 17.51
C SER A 316 2.58 5.57 17.05
N ASP A 317 2.09 6.80 17.08
CA ASP A 317 0.75 7.20 16.65
C ASP A 317 0.64 7.54 15.15
N LYS A 318 1.70 7.26 14.38
CA LYS A 318 1.77 7.38 12.92
C LYS A 318 2.10 6.10 12.18
N ALA A 319 2.50 5.06 12.91
CA ALA A 319 3.02 3.84 12.32
C ALA A 319 1.92 2.80 12.12
N VAL A 320 1.77 2.29 10.90
CA VAL A 320 1.18 0.97 10.68
C VAL A 320 2.32 -0.05 10.76
N VAL A 321 2.22 -1.00 11.69
CA VAL A 321 3.30 -1.95 11.96
C VAL A 321 2.92 -3.36 11.54
N PHE A 322 3.89 -4.07 11.00
CA PHE A 322 3.74 -5.45 10.57
C PHE A 322 5.10 -6.14 10.62
N LEU A 323 5.09 -7.45 10.82
CA LEU A 323 6.30 -8.27 10.74
C LEU A 323 6.59 -8.72 9.31
N GLU A 324 5.52 -8.82 8.53
CA GLU A 324 5.52 -9.12 7.10
C GLU A 324 4.29 -8.49 6.46
N ASN A 325 4.41 -8.07 5.20
CA ASN A 325 3.31 -7.79 4.30
C ASN A 325 3.41 -8.71 3.06
N HIS A 326 2.51 -8.51 2.10
CA HIS A 326 2.48 -9.31 0.88
C HIS A 326 3.81 -9.22 0.09
N ASP A 327 4.44 -8.06 -0.01
CA ASP A 327 5.76 -7.95 -0.66
C ASP A 327 6.87 -8.66 0.09
N THR A 328 7.07 -8.34 1.37
CA THR A 328 8.20 -8.86 2.15
C THR A 328 8.13 -10.37 2.31
N GLN A 329 6.91 -10.93 2.40
CA GLN A 329 6.73 -12.39 2.46
C GLN A 329 7.13 -13.05 1.13
N HIS A 330 6.84 -12.40 0.01
CA HIS A 330 7.23 -12.84 -1.33
C HIS A 330 8.71 -12.50 -1.67
N LEU A 331 9.38 -11.68 -0.86
CA LEU A 331 10.84 -11.52 -0.82
C LEU A 331 11.52 -12.51 0.16
N CYS A 332 10.80 -13.54 0.59
CA CYS A 332 11.25 -14.58 1.52
C CYS A 332 11.66 -14.05 2.92
N GLY A 333 10.98 -13.01 3.42
CA GLY A 333 11.09 -12.57 4.81
C GLY A 333 10.46 -13.55 5.82
N LEU A 334 10.46 -13.16 7.09
CA LEU A 334 9.77 -13.88 8.18
C LEU A 334 8.33 -14.20 7.76
N SER A 335 7.89 -15.45 7.93
CA SER A 335 6.55 -15.88 7.48
C SER A 335 6.02 -17.09 8.23
N TYR A 336 4.82 -17.55 7.86
CA TYR A 336 4.22 -18.80 8.37
C TYR A 336 5.18 -20.02 8.28
N ARG A 337 6.15 -19.99 7.36
CA ARG A 337 7.18 -21.04 7.18
C ARG A 337 8.13 -21.15 8.38
N ASP A 338 8.28 -20.09 9.17
CA ASP A 338 9.16 -20.05 10.35
C ASP A 338 8.47 -20.57 11.64
N GLY A 339 7.24 -21.08 11.52
CA GLY A 339 6.55 -21.80 12.59
C GLY A 339 6.44 -21.00 13.90
N ASN A 340 7.04 -21.53 14.98
CA ASN A 340 6.94 -20.89 16.29
C ASN A 340 7.68 -19.55 16.38
N VAL A 341 8.71 -19.31 15.55
CA VAL A 341 9.42 -18.03 15.52
C VAL A 341 8.46 -16.94 15.05
N PHE A 342 7.74 -17.18 13.95
CA PHE A 342 6.72 -16.29 13.43
C PHE A 342 5.58 -16.04 14.42
N ARG A 343 5.08 -17.10 15.07
CA ARG A 343 4.02 -16.98 16.08
C ARG A 343 4.43 -16.12 17.26
N LEU A 344 5.62 -16.34 17.82
CA LEU A 344 6.11 -15.59 18.98
C LEU A 344 6.41 -14.13 18.62
N ALA A 345 6.94 -13.87 17.42
CA ALA A 345 7.14 -12.51 16.94
C ALA A 345 5.80 -11.76 16.84
N ASN A 346 4.74 -12.38 16.31
CA ASN A 346 3.42 -11.77 16.24
C ASN A 346 2.83 -11.49 17.64
N VAL A 347 2.98 -12.43 18.58
CA VAL A 347 2.56 -12.19 19.98
C VAL A 347 3.29 -10.98 20.56
N TRP A 348 4.58 -10.83 20.28
CA TRP A 348 5.35 -9.65 20.71
C TRP A 348 4.84 -8.36 20.06
N MET A 349 4.62 -8.35 18.74
CA MET A 349 4.07 -7.18 18.03
C MET A 349 2.73 -6.73 18.64
N LEU A 350 1.82 -7.66 18.89
CA LEU A 350 0.49 -7.37 19.44
C LEU A 350 0.55 -6.91 20.91
N ALA A 351 1.57 -7.34 21.67
CA ALA A 351 1.74 -6.93 23.07
C ALA A 351 2.50 -5.60 23.21
N GLN A 352 3.20 -5.16 22.17
CA GLN A 352 4.04 -3.96 22.21
C GLN A 352 3.18 -2.72 21.90
N PRO A 353 3.16 -1.69 22.77
CA PRO A 353 2.36 -0.48 22.56
C PRO A 353 3.03 0.46 21.55
N TYR A 354 3.11 0.04 20.29
CA TYR A 354 3.73 0.80 19.21
C TYR A 354 3.02 0.54 17.88
N GLY A 355 2.46 1.58 17.27
CA GLY A 355 1.79 1.51 15.97
C GLY A 355 0.38 0.90 16.01
N TYR A 356 -0.27 0.91 14.84
CA TYR A 356 -1.49 0.17 14.53
C TYR A 356 -1.10 -1.17 13.87
N PRO A 357 -1.23 -2.32 14.57
CA PRO A 357 -0.75 -3.59 14.05
C PRO A 357 -1.60 -4.14 12.90
N SER A 358 -0.92 -4.58 11.85
CA SER A 358 -1.43 -5.35 10.73
C SER A 358 -0.91 -6.79 10.80
N VAL A 359 -1.80 -7.77 10.91
CA VAL A 359 -1.45 -9.18 10.81
C VAL A 359 -1.72 -9.66 9.38
N LEU A 360 -0.72 -10.22 8.71
CA LEU A 360 -0.91 -10.81 7.38
C LEU A 360 -1.57 -12.19 7.50
N SER A 361 -2.65 -12.40 6.75
CA SER A 361 -3.20 -13.72 6.42
C SER A 361 -2.96 -13.96 4.95
N SER A 362 -2.05 -14.89 4.65
CA SER A 362 -1.60 -15.20 3.28
C SER A 362 -1.96 -16.64 2.90
N TYR A 363 -1.54 -17.05 1.71
CA TYR A 363 -1.65 -18.42 1.21
C TYR A 363 -0.26 -19.06 1.08
N ALA A 364 -0.24 -20.39 0.92
CA ALA A 364 1.00 -21.13 0.83
C ALA A 364 1.62 -21.02 -0.57
N PHE A 365 2.93 -20.71 -0.63
CA PHE A 365 3.75 -20.76 -1.84
C PHE A 365 5.20 -21.11 -1.50
N ASP A 366 5.94 -21.56 -2.52
CA ASP A 366 7.36 -21.88 -2.42
C ASP A 366 8.22 -20.62 -2.58
N CYS A 367 9.26 -20.47 -1.76
CA CYS A 367 10.20 -19.34 -1.83
C CYS A 367 11.64 -19.86 -2.01
N PRO A 368 12.43 -19.35 -2.98
CA PRO A 368 12.06 -18.27 -3.92
C PRO A 368 11.30 -18.75 -5.17
N ASP A 369 11.30 -20.06 -5.48
CA ASP A 369 10.91 -20.60 -6.79
C ASP A 369 9.41 -20.46 -7.16
N GLY A 370 8.57 -19.92 -6.26
CA GLY A 370 7.15 -19.68 -6.47
C GLY A 370 6.66 -18.35 -5.91
N ASN A 371 7.53 -17.37 -5.68
CA ASN A 371 7.13 -16.11 -5.06
C ASN A 371 6.30 -15.17 -5.96
N ALA A 372 6.08 -15.51 -7.22
CA ALA A 372 5.17 -14.77 -8.09
C ALA A 372 3.77 -15.39 -8.15
N VAL A 373 3.57 -16.62 -7.65
CA VAL A 373 2.31 -17.34 -7.85
C VAL A 373 1.15 -16.63 -7.17
N GLY A 374 0.02 -16.56 -7.87
CA GLY A 374 -1.25 -16.12 -7.29
C GLY A 374 -1.80 -17.11 -6.26
N PRO A 375 -2.92 -16.76 -5.63
CA PRO A 375 -3.63 -17.67 -4.72
C PRO A 375 -4.10 -18.93 -5.46
N PRO A 376 -4.43 -20.02 -4.73
CA PRO A 376 -5.14 -21.15 -5.31
C PRO A 376 -6.38 -20.68 -6.08
N SER A 377 -6.45 -21.01 -7.37
CA SER A 377 -7.45 -20.50 -8.32
C SER A 377 -7.90 -21.58 -9.31
N ASP A 378 -9.02 -21.33 -9.98
CA ASP A 378 -9.50 -22.15 -11.11
C ASP A 378 -8.62 -21.99 -12.36
N ALA A 379 -8.97 -22.68 -13.44
CA ALA A 379 -8.19 -22.63 -14.70
C ALA A 379 -8.14 -21.24 -15.37
N ASN A 380 -8.99 -20.31 -14.94
CA ASN A 380 -9.08 -18.95 -15.46
C ASN A 380 -8.51 -17.91 -14.47
N GLY A 381 -7.89 -18.34 -13.36
CA GLY A 381 -7.30 -17.45 -12.37
C GLY A 381 -8.28 -16.86 -11.36
N TRP A 382 -9.52 -17.36 -11.28
CA TRP A 382 -10.52 -16.93 -10.30
C TRP A 382 -10.42 -17.73 -9.00
N THR A 383 -10.61 -17.08 -7.85
CA THR A 383 -10.61 -17.74 -6.53
C THR A 383 -11.99 -18.23 -6.10
#